data_AF-A0A529Q6L5-F1
#
_entry.id   AF-A0A529Q6L5-F1
#
_cell.length_a   1.000
_cell.length_b   1.000
_cell.length_c   1.000
_cell.angle_alpha   90.00
_cell.angle_beta   90.00
_cell.angle_gamma   90.00
#
_symmetry.space_group_name_H-M   'P 1'
#
loop_
_entity.id
_entity.type
_entity.pdbx_description
1 polymer ?
#
loop_
_entity_poly.entity_id
_entity_poly.type
_entity_poly.pdbx_seq_one_letter_code
_entity_poly.pdbx_strand_id
1 'polypeptide(L)'
;RGLMRRFWLAAVISLPVMALSYPDLIPGLREWMPMGSDTRRIVWALLGVLSLPVLLWSGSQFFVGMWDALKHRAANMHTLISIGITAAFLYSVVAVAWPGIFPDMALAEVFWDVTDVVVALVVLGLALEIKAKGRTSQAIKKLIGLQAKTARVMRDGKEIDLPVEEVLV
;
A
#
# COMPACT_ATOMS: atom_id res chain seq x y z
N ARG A 1 4.27 12.00 0.51
CA ARG A 1 3.15 12.47 -0.36
C ARG A 1 2.76 11.44 -1.42
N GLY A 2 3.72 10.73 -2.06
CA GLY A 2 3.41 9.68 -3.05
C GLY A 2 2.57 8.50 -2.52
N LEU A 3 2.92 7.93 -1.36
CA LEU A 3 2.18 6.80 -0.77
C LEU A 3 0.70 7.11 -0.49
N MET A 4 0.40 8.32 0.01
CA MET A 4 -0.99 8.69 0.29
C MET A 4 -1.83 8.80 -0.99
N ARG A 5 -1.24 9.20 -2.13
CA ARG A 5 -1.93 9.18 -3.43
C ARG A 5 -2.20 7.76 -3.92
N ARG A 6 -1.23 6.86 -3.76
CA ARG A 6 -1.39 5.43 -4.06
C ARG A 6 -2.47 4.78 -3.19
N PHE A 7 -2.49 5.11 -1.90
CA PHE A 7 -3.54 4.70 -0.98
C PHE A 7 -4.91 5.19 -1.45
N TRP A 8 -5.09 6.49 -1.70
CA TRP A 8 -6.38 7.02 -2.11
C TRP A 8 -6.90 6.42 -3.41
N LEU A 9 -6.03 6.20 -4.40
CA LEU A 9 -6.45 5.51 -5.62
C LEU A 9 -6.91 4.08 -5.33
N ALA A 10 -6.13 3.32 -4.56
CA ALA A 10 -6.48 1.95 -4.20
C ALA A 10 -7.77 1.89 -3.39
N ALA A 11 -7.96 2.79 -2.42
CA ALA A 11 -9.15 2.86 -1.57
C ALA A 11 -10.41 3.26 -2.35
N VAL A 12 -10.31 4.23 -3.27
CA VAL A 12 -11.44 4.66 -4.10
C VAL A 12 -11.88 3.55 -5.05
N ILE A 13 -10.94 2.77 -5.58
CA ILE A 13 -11.24 1.61 -6.44
C ILE A 13 -11.76 0.42 -5.63
N SER A 14 -11.19 0.16 -4.45
CA SER A 14 -11.56 -1.00 -3.64
C SER A 14 -13.01 -0.92 -3.15
N LEU A 15 -13.55 0.28 -2.95
CA LEU A 15 -14.94 0.47 -2.49
C LEU A 15 -15.99 -0.10 -3.46
N PRO A 16 -16.07 0.33 -4.74
CA PRO A 16 -17.01 -0.24 -5.69
C PRO A 16 -16.70 -1.71 -6.01
N VAL A 17 -15.42 -2.10 -6.04
CA VAL A 17 -15.03 -3.51 -6.26
C VAL A 17 -15.58 -4.39 -5.14
N MET A 18 -15.34 -4.04 -3.87
CA MET A 18 -15.84 -4.80 -2.72
C MET A 18 -17.37 -4.86 -2.68
N ALA A 19 -18.05 -3.76 -3.02
CA ALA A 19 -19.52 -3.71 -3.04
C ALA A 19 -20.12 -4.64 -4.12
N LEU A 20 -19.45 -4.81 -5.26
CA LEU A 20 -19.96 -5.56 -6.41
C LEU A 20 -19.36 -6.98 -6.54
N SER A 21 -18.29 -7.30 -5.81
CA SER A 21 -17.72 -8.65 -5.74
C SER A 21 -18.65 -9.65 -5.05
N TYR A 22 -19.44 -9.20 -4.08
CA TYR A 22 -20.33 -10.05 -3.27
C TYR A 22 -21.81 -9.67 -3.44
N PRO A 23 -22.40 -9.86 -4.63
CA PRO A 23 -23.78 -9.46 -4.91
C PRO A 23 -24.80 -10.20 -4.04
N ASP A 24 -24.45 -11.39 -3.57
CA ASP A 24 -25.29 -12.23 -2.72
C ASP A 24 -25.51 -11.67 -1.30
N LEU A 25 -24.65 -10.73 -0.85
CA LEU A 25 -24.77 -10.07 0.45
C LEU A 25 -25.73 -8.87 0.44
N ILE A 26 -26.02 -8.29 -0.73
CA ILE A 26 -26.80 -7.06 -0.87
C ILE A 26 -28.18 -7.40 -1.46
N PRO A 27 -29.28 -7.26 -0.67
CA PRO A 27 -30.64 -7.43 -1.18
C PRO A 27 -30.90 -6.51 -2.39
N GLY A 28 -31.41 -7.07 -3.49
CA GLY A 28 -31.61 -6.38 -4.76
C GLY A 28 -30.45 -6.50 -5.76
N LEU A 29 -29.20 -6.54 -5.29
CA LEU A 29 -28.04 -6.75 -6.17
C LEU A 29 -27.96 -8.22 -6.64
N ARG A 30 -28.32 -9.16 -5.76
CA ARG A 30 -28.44 -10.59 -6.08
C ARG A 30 -29.43 -10.88 -7.20
N GLU A 31 -30.54 -10.14 -7.25
CA GLU A 31 -31.58 -10.30 -8.28
C GLU A 31 -31.13 -9.71 -9.63
N TRP A 32 -30.33 -8.64 -9.59
CA TRP A 32 -29.72 -8.06 -10.79
C TRP A 32 -28.55 -8.89 -11.34
N MET A 33 -27.81 -9.57 -10.47
CA MET A 33 -26.65 -10.40 -10.81
C MET A 33 -26.75 -11.83 -10.25
N PRO A 34 -27.72 -12.64 -10.74
CA PRO A 34 -27.88 -14.00 -10.26
C PRO A 34 -26.63 -14.84 -10.59
N MET A 35 -26.37 -15.84 -9.75
CA MET A 35 -25.23 -16.76 -9.90
C MET A 35 -25.27 -17.42 -11.29
N GLY A 36 -24.12 -17.46 -11.97
CA GLY A 36 -23.99 -18.04 -13.31
C GLY A 36 -24.52 -17.18 -14.47
N SER A 37 -25.08 -15.99 -14.21
CA SER A 37 -25.54 -15.08 -15.28
C SER A 37 -24.39 -14.42 -16.04
N ASP A 38 -24.63 -14.13 -17.33
CA ASP A 38 -23.70 -13.37 -18.17
C ASP A 38 -23.49 -11.94 -17.63
N THR A 39 -24.53 -11.32 -17.07
CA THR A 39 -24.45 -10.01 -16.39
C THR A 39 -23.40 -10.03 -15.28
N ARG A 40 -23.44 -11.06 -14.40
CA ARG A 40 -22.48 -11.22 -13.31
C ARG A 40 -21.04 -11.33 -13.83
N ARG A 41 -20.83 -12.13 -14.87
CA ARG A 41 -19.51 -12.30 -15.50
C ARG A 41 -18.99 -11.01 -16.13
N ILE A 42 -19.83 -10.26 -16.84
CA ILE A 42 -19.44 -8.99 -17.47
C ILE A 42 -19.05 -7.96 -16.42
N VAL A 43 -19.85 -7.80 -15.36
CA VAL A 43 -19.52 -6.88 -14.26
C VAL A 43 -18.21 -7.29 -13.60
N TRP A 44 -18.03 -8.57 -13.28
CA TRP A 44 -16.77 -9.06 -12.70
C TRP A 44 -15.56 -8.87 -13.61
N ALA A 45 -15.71 -9.01 -14.92
CA ALA A 45 -14.64 -8.69 -15.88
C ALA A 45 -14.28 -7.20 -15.84
N LEU A 46 -15.28 -6.31 -15.79
CA LEU A 46 -15.07 -4.86 -15.66
C LEU A 46 -14.41 -4.49 -14.32
N LEU A 47 -14.77 -5.15 -13.22
CA LEU A 47 -14.11 -4.98 -11.93
C LEU A 47 -12.64 -5.39 -12.00
N GLY A 48 -12.33 -6.52 -12.64
CA GLY A 48 -10.93 -6.94 -12.84
C GLY A 48 -10.10 -5.92 -13.62
N VAL A 49 -10.68 -5.30 -14.65
CA VAL A 49 -10.04 -4.18 -15.38
C VAL A 49 -9.87 -2.96 -14.48
N LEU A 50 -10.86 -2.65 -13.64
CA LEU A 50 -10.79 -1.55 -12.68
C LEU A 50 -9.74 -1.76 -11.58
N SER A 51 -9.45 -3.01 -11.20
CA SER A 51 -8.40 -3.37 -10.23
C SER A 51 -6.98 -3.33 -10.81
N LEU A 52 -6.81 -3.34 -12.14
CA LEU A 52 -5.47 -3.29 -12.78
C LEU A 52 -4.64 -2.07 -12.35
N PRO A 53 -5.16 -0.82 -12.35
CA PRO A 53 -4.43 0.33 -11.82
C PRO A 53 -3.98 0.16 -10.37
N VAL A 54 -4.75 -0.51 -9.52
CA VAL A 54 -4.36 -0.75 -8.12
C VAL A 54 -3.14 -1.67 -8.07
N LEU A 55 -3.19 -2.77 -8.82
CA LEU A 55 -2.10 -3.73 -8.91
C LEU A 55 -0.82 -3.10 -9.50
N LEU A 56 -0.96 -2.45 -10.66
CA LEU A 56 0.17 -1.94 -11.45
C LEU A 56 0.74 -0.63 -10.94
N TRP A 57 -0.06 0.24 -10.29
CA TRP A 57 0.42 1.53 -9.81
C TRP A 57 0.64 1.54 -8.30
N SER A 58 -0.40 1.25 -7.52
CA SER A 58 -0.33 1.28 -6.06
C SER A 58 0.50 0.12 -5.50
N GLY A 59 0.34 -1.06 -6.10
CA GLY A 59 1.05 -2.30 -5.77
C GLY A 59 2.46 -2.44 -6.37
N SER A 60 2.82 -1.63 -7.38
CA SER A 60 4.13 -1.71 -8.09
C SER A 60 5.35 -1.91 -7.19
N GLN A 61 5.40 -1.18 -6.07
CA GLN A 61 6.52 -1.21 -5.12
C GLN A 61 6.73 -2.60 -4.49
N PHE A 62 5.66 -3.38 -4.32
CA PHE A 62 5.75 -4.73 -3.77
C PHE A 62 6.41 -5.67 -4.77
N PHE A 63 6.08 -5.55 -6.06
CA PHE A 63 6.69 -6.34 -7.12
C PHE A 63 8.18 -6.05 -7.28
N VAL A 64 8.56 -4.77 -7.24
CA VAL A 64 9.98 -4.36 -7.26
C VAL A 64 10.72 -4.94 -6.04
N GLY A 65 10.14 -4.79 -4.85
CA GLY A 65 10.74 -5.33 -3.62
C GLY A 65 10.82 -6.85 -3.58
N MET A 66 9.83 -7.55 -4.14
CA MET A 66 9.84 -9.01 -4.31
C MET A 66 10.97 -9.43 -5.25
N TRP A 67 11.10 -8.77 -6.40
CA TRP A 67 12.14 -9.09 -7.38
C TRP A 67 13.54 -8.96 -6.78
N ASP A 68 13.77 -7.90 -6.01
CA ASP A 68 15.04 -7.71 -5.31
C ASP A 68 15.26 -8.75 -4.21
N ALA A 69 14.23 -9.14 -3.45
CA ALA A 69 14.34 -10.20 -2.44
C ALA A 69 14.70 -11.55 -3.08
N LEU A 70 14.05 -11.89 -4.20
CA LEU A 70 14.29 -13.14 -4.92
C LEU A 70 15.72 -13.23 -5.49
N LYS A 71 16.27 -12.13 -6.00
CA LYS A 71 17.69 -12.08 -6.43
C LYS A 71 18.65 -12.45 -5.30
N HIS A 72 18.32 -12.06 -4.07
CA HIS A 72 19.10 -12.38 -2.87
C HIS A 72 18.69 -13.69 -2.22
N ARG A 73 17.84 -14.51 -2.87
CA ARG A 73 17.30 -15.78 -2.35
C ARG A 73 16.66 -15.64 -0.97
N ALA A 74 16.02 -14.49 -0.73
CA ALA A 74 15.32 -14.18 0.51
C ALA A 74 13.82 -13.99 0.27
N ALA A 75 13.03 -14.19 1.31
CA ALA A 75 11.61 -13.85 1.33
C ALA A 75 11.37 -12.76 2.39
N ASN A 76 10.61 -11.73 2.03
CA ASN A 76 10.28 -10.63 2.93
C ASN A 76 8.80 -10.22 2.79
N MET A 77 8.42 -9.14 3.48
CA MET A 77 7.07 -8.59 3.44
C MET A 77 6.57 -8.36 2.00
N HIS A 78 7.42 -7.83 1.12
CA HIS A 78 7.07 -7.58 -0.28
C HIS A 78 6.83 -8.86 -1.07
N THR A 79 7.62 -9.91 -0.82
CA THR A 79 7.41 -11.24 -1.42
C THR A 79 6.04 -11.80 -1.05
N LEU A 80 5.69 -11.79 0.24
CA LEU A 80 4.41 -12.32 0.73
C LEU A 80 3.23 -11.56 0.11
N ILE A 81 3.27 -10.22 0.13
CA ILE A 81 2.19 -9.40 -0.43
C ILE A 81 2.05 -9.65 -1.93
N SER A 82 3.16 -9.60 -2.68
CA SER A 82 3.14 -9.73 -4.14
C SER A 82 2.58 -11.08 -4.57
N ILE A 83 2.98 -12.17 -3.90
CA ILE A 83 2.44 -13.50 -4.19
C ILE A 83 0.94 -13.54 -3.89
N GLY A 84 0.50 -13.05 -2.73
CA GLY A 84 -0.91 -13.06 -2.35
C GLY A 84 -1.80 -12.29 -3.31
N ILE A 85 -1.46 -11.03 -3.62
CA ILE A 85 -2.27 -10.20 -4.52
C ILE A 85 -2.28 -10.72 -5.95
N THR A 86 -1.18 -11.32 -6.40
CA THR A 86 -1.07 -11.91 -7.75
C THR A 86 -1.86 -13.20 -7.84
N ALA A 87 -1.80 -14.05 -6.81
CA ALA A 87 -2.58 -15.28 -6.74
C ALA A 87 -4.08 -14.97 -6.77
N ALA A 88 -4.54 -14.02 -5.95
CA ALA A 88 -5.93 -13.56 -5.95
C ALA A 88 -6.35 -13.01 -7.32
N PHE A 89 -5.52 -12.17 -7.93
CA PHE A 89 -5.80 -11.58 -9.25
C PHE A 89 -5.87 -12.65 -10.35
N LEU A 90 -4.86 -13.52 -10.45
CA LEU A 90 -4.81 -14.57 -11.48
C LEU A 90 -5.93 -15.60 -11.31
N TYR A 91 -6.23 -16.00 -10.07
CA TYR A 91 -7.38 -16.85 -9.79
C TYR A 91 -8.67 -16.22 -10.31
N SER A 92 -8.87 -14.94 -10.04
CA SER A 92 -10.06 -14.20 -10.46
C SER A 92 -10.15 -14.05 -11.98
N VAL A 93 -9.02 -13.85 -12.66
CA VAL A 93 -8.95 -13.88 -14.13
C VAL A 93 -9.44 -15.23 -14.65
N VAL A 94 -8.96 -16.32 -14.05
CA VAL A 94 -9.33 -17.68 -14.47
C VAL A 94 -10.81 -17.97 -14.17
N ALA A 95 -11.32 -17.54 -13.02
CA ALA A 95 -12.73 -17.66 -12.64
C ALA A 95 -13.66 -16.94 -13.63
N VAL A 96 -13.27 -15.76 -14.13
CA VAL A 96 -14.06 -15.01 -15.12
C VAL A 96 -13.92 -15.58 -16.54
N ALA A 97 -12.69 -15.90 -16.97
CA ALA A 97 -12.40 -16.30 -18.34
C ALA A 97 -12.76 -17.76 -18.65
N TRP A 98 -12.54 -18.66 -17.69
CA TRP A 98 -12.79 -20.10 -17.84
C TRP A 98 -13.52 -20.68 -16.62
N PRO A 99 -14.74 -20.21 -16.30
CA PRO A 99 -15.47 -20.68 -15.13
C PRO A 99 -15.77 -22.19 -15.18
N GLY A 100 -15.78 -22.82 -16.36
CA GLY A 100 -16.03 -24.26 -16.53
C GLY A 100 -14.88 -25.18 -16.10
N ILE A 101 -13.69 -24.67 -15.76
CA ILE A 101 -12.62 -25.52 -15.20
C ILE A 101 -12.90 -25.89 -13.73
N PHE A 102 -13.75 -25.10 -13.08
CA PHE A 102 -14.10 -25.32 -11.69
C PHE A 102 -15.15 -26.43 -11.61
N PRO A 103 -15.06 -27.34 -10.62
CA PRO A 103 -16.02 -28.43 -10.48
C PRO A 103 -17.42 -27.94 -10.09
N ASP A 104 -17.52 -26.73 -9.52
CA ASP A 104 -18.78 -26.06 -9.20
C ASP A 104 -18.65 -24.56 -9.55
N MET A 105 -19.72 -23.97 -10.09
CA MET A 105 -19.83 -22.52 -10.33
C MET A 105 -19.68 -21.71 -9.03
N ALA A 106 -20.08 -22.28 -7.89
CA ALA A 106 -19.89 -21.66 -6.58
C ALA A 106 -18.41 -21.50 -6.19
N LEU A 107 -17.51 -22.23 -6.85
CA LEU A 107 -16.06 -22.09 -6.66
C LEU A 107 -15.44 -21.13 -7.68
N ALA A 108 -16.16 -20.68 -8.70
CA ALA A 108 -15.66 -19.71 -9.68
C ALA A 108 -15.94 -18.27 -9.21
N GLU A 109 -15.60 -17.95 -7.97
CA GLU A 109 -15.74 -16.60 -7.40
C GLU A 109 -14.55 -15.70 -7.73
N VAL A 110 -14.73 -14.39 -7.62
CA VAL A 110 -13.66 -13.41 -7.85
C VAL A 110 -13.18 -12.82 -6.52
N PHE A 111 -11.88 -12.57 -6.46
CA PHE A 111 -11.15 -12.02 -5.32
C PHE A 111 -10.43 -10.71 -5.69
N TRP A 112 -11.04 -9.91 -6.58
CA TRP A 112 -10.52 -8.59 -6.97
C TRP A 112 -10.40 -7.65 -5.78
N ASP A 113 -11.37 -7.73 -4.87
CA ASP A 113 -11.42 -6.96 -3.62
C ASP A 113 -10.23 -7.32 -2.71
N VAL A 114 -9.84 -8.60 -2.64
CA VAL A 114 -8.67 -9.04 -1.87
C VAL A 114 -7.41 -8.36 -2.41
N THR A 115 -7.23 -8.31 -3.73
CA THR A 115 -6.12 -7.58 -4.35
C THR A 115 -6.16 -6.10 -3.97
N ASP A 116 -7.29 -5.44 -4.13
CA ASP A 116 -7.39 -3.99 -3.99
C ASP A 116 -7.31 -3.51 -2.53
N VAL A 117 -8.03 -4.19 -1.64
CA VAL A 117 -8.09 -3.89 -0.20
C VAL A 117 -6.75 -4.17 0.47
N VAL A 118 -6.10 -5.30 0.15
CA VAL A 118 -4.76 -5.60 0.70
C VAL A 118 -3.77 -4.54 0.26
N VAL A 119 -3.75 -4.16 -1.02
CA VAL A 119 -2.88 -3.09 -1.51
C VAL A 119 -3.19 -1.77 -0.79
N ALA A 120 -4.46 -1.38 -0.67
CA ALA A 120 -4.86 -0.16 0.01
C ALA A 120 -4.38 -0.12 1.47
N LEU A 121 -4.67 -1.16 2.25
CA LEU A 121 -4.35 -1.22 3.68
C LEU A 121 -2.84 -1.30 3.93
N VAL A 122 -2.09 -2.06 3.14
CA VAL A 122 -0.63 -2.12 3.28
C VAL A 122 0.01 -0.79 2.93
N VAL A 123 -0.42 -0.15 1.83
CA VAL A 123 0.09 1.18 1.44
C VAL A 123 -0.25 2.23 2.49
N LEU A 124 -1.42 2.15 3.11
CA LEU A 124 -1.80 3.00 4.24
C LEU A 124 -0.87 2.76 5.44
N GLY A 125 -0.65 1.49 5.81
CA GLY A 125 0.26 1.11 6.90
C GLY A 125 1.66 1.71 6.71
N LEU A 126 2.23 1.57 5.50
CA LEU A 126 3.51 2.17 5.14
C LEU A 126 3.50 3.70 5.22
N ALA A 127 2.41 4.34 4.78
CA ALA A 127 2.27 5.79 4.86
C ALA A 127 2.22 6.28 6.32
N LEU A 128 1.52 5.54 7.19
CA LEU A 128 1.44 5.83 8.63
C LEU A 128 2.79 5.59 9.32
N GLU A 129 3.48 4.50 8.98
CA GLU A 129 4.81 4.18 9.49
C GLU A 129 5.81 5.30 9.19
N ILE A 130 5.86 5.76 7.93
CA ILE A 130 6.73 6.87 7.53
C ILE A 130 6.36 8.17 8.25
N LYS A 131 5.05 8.44 8.41
CA LYS A 131 4.58 9.63 9.14
C LYS A 131 5.00 9.57 10.62
N ALA A 132 4.98 8.40 11.25
CA ALA A 132 5.42 8.21 12.62
C ALA A 132 6.94 8.39 12.75
N LYS A 133 7.75 7.71 11.91
CA LYS A 133 9.23 7.81 11.91
C LYS A 133 9.74 9.22 11.60
N GLY A 134 9.06 9.94 10.71
CA GLY A 134 9.42 11.32 10.36
C GLY A 134 9.34 12.30 11.54
N ARG A 135 8.41 12.07 12.50
CA ARG A 135 8.28 12.91 13.70
C ARG A 135 9.48 12.77 14.63
N THR A 136 9.99 11.55 14.82
CA THR A 136 11.18 11.30 15.66
C THR A 136 12.41 11.96 15.06
N SER A 137 12.62 11.84 13.75
CA SER A 137 13.75 12.48 13.07
C SER A 137 13.72 14.01 13.17
N GLN A 138 12.52 14.61 13.10
CA GLN A 138 12.35 16.05 13.31
C GLN A 138 12.67 16.49 14.74
N ALA A 139 12.31 15.70 15.74
CA ALA A 139 12.66 15.97 17.14
C ALA A 139 14.18 15.93 17.35
N ILE A 140 14.87 14.92 16.82
CA ILE A 140 16.34 14.82 16.87
C ILE A 140 16.98 16.03 16.17
N LYS A 141 16.48 16.39 14.98
CA LYS A 141 17.00 17.55 14.24
C LYS A 141 16.81 18.87 14.99
N LYS A 142 15.69 19.02 15.72
CA LYS A 142 15.48 20.17 16.62
C LYS A 142 16.46 20.20 17.79
N LEU A 143 16.74 19.04 18.41
CA LEU A 143 17.74 18.95 19.49
C LEU A 143 19.14 19.33 19.00
N ILE A 144 19.56 18.81 17.84
CA ILE A 144 20.83 19.22 17.21
C ILE A 144 20.85 20.72 16.92
N GLY A 145 19.71 21.28 16.47
CA GLY A 145 19.57 22.71 16.21
C GLY A 145 19.64 23.60 17.46
N LEU A 146 19.45 23.05 18.67
CA LEU A 146 19.59 23.78 19.93
C LEU A 146 21.05 23.86 20.43
N GLN A 147 21.99 23.18 19.78
CA GLN A 147 23.41 23.27 20.13
C GLN A 147 23.89 24.72 19.95
N ALA A 148 24.44 25.29 21.03
CA ALA A 148 25.01 26.63 21.01
C ALA A 148 26.17 26.68 20.01
N LYS A 149 26.17 27.69 19.13
CA LYS A 149 27.22 27.90 18.12
C LYS A 149 28.29 28.89 18.55
N THR A 150 27.96 29.71 19.53
CA THR A 150 28.82 30.78 20.04
C THR A 150 28.79 30.74 21.56
N ALA A 151 29.93 31.00 22.17
CA ALA A 151 30.06 31.21 23.60
C ALA A 151 30.62 32.60 23.86
N ARG A 152 30.09 33.24 24.90
CA ARG A 152 30.68 34.44 25.46
C ARG A 152 31.69 34.04 26.52
N VAL A 153 32.94 34.46 26.36
CA VAL A 153 34.00 34.22 27.35
C VAL A 153 34.63 35.53 27.79
N MET A 154 35.24 35.53 28.98
CA MET A 154 36.06 36.63 29.46
C MET A 154 37.54 36.29 29.24
N ARG A 155 38.26 37.09 28.44
CA ARG A 155 39.72 36.98 28.23
C ARG A 155 40.35 38.35 28.47
N ASP A 156 41.41 38.39 29.27
CA ASP A 156 42.14 39.63 29.60
C ASP A 156 41.23 40.78 30.10
N GLY A 157 40.19 40.43 30.86
CA GLY A 157 39.21 41.38 31.40
C GLY A 157 38.19 41.93 30.40
N LYS A 158 38.14 41.41 29.16
CA LYS A 158 37.14 41.78 28.14
C LYS A 158 36.24 40.60 27.79
N GLU A 159 34.96 40.89 27.58
CA GLU A 159 33.99 39.92 27.04
C GLU A 159 34.17 39.79 25.53
N ILE A 160 34.33 38.57 25.04
CA ILE A 160 34.47 38.24 23.62
C ILE A 160 33.54 37.09 23.29
N ASP A 161 32.77 37.23 22.21
CA ASP A 161 31.96 36.16 21.65
C ASP A 161 32.80 35.39 20.60
N LEU A 162 32.93 34.07 20.77
CA LEU A 162 33.67 33.20 19.85
C LEU A 162 32.93 31.89 19.57
N PRO A 163 33.25 31.18 18.47
CA PRO A 163 32.66 29.88 18.18
C PRO A 163 32.82 28.92 19.35
N VAL A 164 31.79 28.12 19.64
CA VAL A 164 31.82 27.23 20.82
C VAL A 164 32.97 26.22 20.74
N GLU A 165 33.42 25.90 19.52
CA GLU A 165 34.53 24.99 19.23
C GLU A 165 35.91 25.55 19.64
N GLU A 166 36.02 26.87 19.80
CA GLU A 166 37.26 27.56 20.22
C GLU A 166 37.35 27.72 21.75
N VAL A 167 36.34 27.24 22.50
CA VAL A 167 36.35 27.23 23.97
C VAL A 167 37.10 25.99 24.46
N LEU A 168 38.18 26.20 25.22
CA LEU A 168 38.97 25.15 25.86
C LEU A 168 38.53 24.97 27.32
N VAL A 169 38.69 23.74 27.85
CA VAL A 169 38.39 23.37 29.26
C VAL A 169 39.48 23.86 30.20
#